data_AF-A0A2E9MFZ0-F1
#
_entry.id   AF-A0A2E9MFZ0-F1
#
_cell.length_a   1.000
_cell.length_b   1.000
_cell.length_c   1.000
_cell.angle_alpha   90.00
_cell.angle_beta   90.00
_cell.angle_gamma   90.00
#
_symmetry.space_group_name_H-M   'P 1'
#
loop_
_entity.id
_entity.type
_entity.pdbx_description
1 polymer ?
#
loop_
_entity_poly.entity_id
_entity_poly.type
_entity_poly.pdbx_seq_one_letter_code
_entity_poly.pdbx_strand_id
1 'polypeptide(L)'
;MQVNSVSTFLEICALTGFDDVDLHLVERLGLTTARVDLASRATRAIEVLLAYDSSRAERAEIRVPTELVIRSYAAPPNGPSTGKANQR
;
A
#
# COMPACT_ATOMS: atom_id res chain seq x y z
N MET A 1 -26.60 -0.40 -20.31
CA MET A 1 -26.35 0.52 -19.18
C MET A 1 -25.40 -0.19 -18.23
N GLN A 2 -24.09 -0.03 -18.42
CA GLN A 2 -23.06 -0.75 -17.68
C GLN A 2 -22.70 0.14 -16.48
N VAL A 3 -23.28 -0.17 -15.32
CA VAL A 3 -23.03 0.60 -14.09
C VAL A 3 -21.61 0.29 -13.63
N ASN A 4 -20.83 1.34 -13.40
CA ASN A 4 -19.45 1.36 -12.92
C ASN A 4 -19.27 0.54 -11.62
N SER A 5 -19.12 -0.79 -11.73
CA SER A 5 -19.12 -1.70 -10.56
C SER A 5 -17.95 -1.48 -9.60
N VAL A 6 -16.88 -0.84 -10.07
CA VAL A 6 -15.69 -0.55 -9.25
C VAL A 6 -15.95 0.62 -8.28
N SER A 7 -16.77 1.60 -8.70
CA SER A 7 -17.05 2.79 -7.88
C SER A 7 -17.90 2.45 -6.66
N THR A 8 -18.89 1.56 -6.81
CA THR A 8 -19.81 1.17 -5.72
C THR A 8 -19.15 0.20 -4.72
N PHE A 9 -18.17 -0.59 -5.14
CA PHE A 9 -17.46 -1.52 -4.25
C PHE A 9 -16.58 -0.79 -3.23
N LEU A 10 -15.97 0.33 -3.63
CA LEU A 10 -15.06 1.12 -2.79
C LEU A 10 -15.77 2.07 -1.82
N GLU A 11 -17.09 2.27 -1.94
CA GLU A 11 -17.90 3.00 -0.95
C GLU A 11 -18.13 2.19 0.34
N ILE A 12 -17.95 0.86 0.30
CA ILE A 12 -18.20 -0.05 1.42
C ILE A 12 -16.88 -0.52 2.07
N CYS A 13 -15.80 -0.59 1.28
CA CYS A 13 -14.50 -1.10 1.72
C CYS A 13 -13.37 -0.13 1.34
N ALA A 14 -12.65 0.37 2.33
CA ALA A 14 -11.38 1.05 2.10
C ALA A 14 -10.34 0.04 1.62
N LEU A 15 -9.59 0.40 0.56
CA LEU A 15 -8.54 -0.44 0.00
C LEU A 15 -7.18 0.27 0.13
N THR A 16 -6.20 -0.44 0.66
CA THR A 16 -4.80 -0.01 0.70
C THR A 16 -3.95 -1.04 -0.02
N GLY A 17 -3.20 -0.61 -1.04
CA GLY A 17 -2.26 -1.44 -1.77
C GLY A 17 -0.85 -1.41 -1.19
N PHE A 18 0.05 -2.17 -1.81
CA PHE A 18 1.47 -2.26 -1.44
C PHE A 18 2.36 -2.09 -2.69
N ASP A 19 3.60 -1.66 -2.48
CA ASP A 19 4.68 -1.41 -3.45
C ASP A 19 4.57 -0.16 -4.36
N ASP A 20 3.37 0.30 -4.73
CA ASP A 20 3.17 1.52 -5.56
C ASP A 20 3.88 1.49 -6.94
N VAL A 21 3.90 0.31 -7.60
CA VAL A 21 4.74 0.05 -8.80
C VAL A 21 4.10 0.42 -10.13
N ASP A 22 2.79 0.19 -10.31
CA ASP A 22 2.07 0.58 -11.53
C ASP A 22 1.39 1.92 -11.30
N LEU A 23 2.14 3.01 -11.54
CA LEU A 23 1.67 4.37 -11.31
C LEU A 23 0.40 4.68 -12.09
N HIS A 24 0.27 4.19 -13.33
CA HIS A 24 -0.94 4.41 -14.13
C HIS A 24 -2.14 3.74 -13.46
N LEU A 25 -2.02 2.50 -13.02
CA LEU A 25 -3.12 1.80 -12.33
C LEU A 25 -3.47 2.49 -11.02
N VAL A 26 -2.46 2.82 -10.21
CA VAL A 26 -2.63 3.40 -8.88
C VAL A 26 -3.24 4.81 -8.96
N GLU A 27 -2.83 5.63 -9.93
CA GLU A 27 -3.43 6.94 -10.17
C GLU A 27 -4.85 6.84 -10.71
N ARG A 28 -5.09 5.96 -11.70
CA ARG A 28 -6.43 5.73 -12.26
C ARG A 28 -7.43 5.25 -11.21
N LEU A 29 -6.98 4.44 -10.26
CA LEU A 29 -7.78 3.92 -9.16
C LEU A 29 -7.66 4.74 -7.87
N GLY A 30 -6.93 5.87 -7.88
CA GLY A 30 -6.66 6.70 -6.68
C GLY A 30 -6.23 5.90 -5.44
N LEU A 31 -5.50 4.81 -5.62
CA LEU A 31 -5.27 3.82 -4.57
C LEU A 31 -4.24 4.33 -3.56
N THR A 32 -4.59 4.32 -2.27
CA THR A 32 -3.61 4.54 -1.20
C THR A 32 -2.67 3.34 -1.11
N THR A 33 -1.36 3.58 -1.05
CA THR A 33 -0.36 2.50 -1.11
C THR A 33 0.79 2.72 -0.15
N ALA A 34 1.31 1.66 0.45
CA ALA A 34 2.63 1.69 1.10
C ALA A 34 3.72 1.51 0.02
N ARG A 35 4.36 2.61 -0.38
CA ARG A 35 5.44 2.64 -1.37
C ARG A 35 6.75 2.19 -0.75
N VAL A 36 7.42 1.25 -1.41
CA VAL A 36 8.77 0.82 -1.07
C VAL A 36 9.76 1.51 -1.99
N ASP A 37 10.84 2.07 -1.45
CA ASP A 37 11.94 2.57 -2.28
C ASP A 37 12.74 1.39 -2.85
N LEU A 38 12.30 0.93 -4.02
CA LEU A 38 12.91 -0.21 -4.72
C LEU A 38 14.34 0.08 -5.17
N ALA A 39 14.66 1.33 -5.49
CA ALA A 39 16.00 1.73 -5.92
C ALA A 39 16.97 1.64 -4.72
N SER A 40 16.60 2.21 -3.59
CA SER A 40 17.39 2.09 -2.35
C SER A 40 17.54 0.64 -1.90
N ARG A 41 16.47 -0.18 -2.00
CA ARG A 41 16.53 -1.62 -1.72
C ARG A 41 17.56 -2.32 -2.59
N ALA A 42 17.53 -2.08 -3.90
CA ALA A 42 18.43 -2.72 -4.84
C ALA A 42 19.89 -2.31 -4.60
N THR A 43 20.15 -1.01 -4.42
CA THR A 43 21.49 -0.51 -4.11
C THR A 43 22.03 -1.15 -2.83
N ARG A 44 21.25 -1.18 -1.75
CA ARG A 44 21.70 -1.76 -0.48
C ARG A 44 21.93 -3.27 -0.56
N ALA A 45 21.11 -3.98 -1.33
CA ALA A 45 21.29 -5.41 -1.57
C ALA A 45 22.60 -5.70 -2.32
N ILE A 46 22.93 -4.90 -3.34
CA ILE A 46 24.19 -5.00 -4.09
C ILE A 46 25.37 -4.70 -3.18
N GLU A 47 25.30 -3.65 -2.36
CA GLU A 47 26.38 -3.31 -1.43
C GLU A 47 26.65 -4.41 -0.41
N VAL A 48 25.61 -5.05 0.13
CA VAL A 48 25.79 -6.22 1.03
C VAL A 48 26.41 -7.40 0.31
N LEU A 49 25.99 -7.66 -0.94
CA LEU A 49 26.56 -8.74 -1.73
C LEU A 49 28.04 -8.51 -2.03
N LEU A 50 28.41 -7.28 -2.40
CA LEU A 50 29.80 -6.92 -2.70
C LEU A 50 30.68 -6.85 -1.45
N ALA A 51 30.10 -6.49 -0.29
CA ALA A 51 30.79 -6.50 0.99
C ALA A 51 30.78 -7.88 1.68
N TYR A 52 30.26 -8.92 1.01
CA TYR A 52 30.15 -10.25 1.59
C TYR A 52 31.54 -10.84 1.85
N ASP A 53 31.75 -11.23 3.10
CA ASP A 53 32.94 -11.89 3.57
C ASP A 53 32.53 -13.21 4.22
N SER A 54 32.94 -14.33 3.63
CA SER A 54 32.60 -15.67 4.12
C SER A 54 33.17 -15.99 5.51
N SER A 55 34.12 -15.19 6.01
CA SER A 55 34.66 -15.31 7.36
C SER A 55 33.77 -14.65 8.43
N ARG A 56 32.82 -13.81 8.02
CA ARG A 56 31.85 -13.16 8.91
C ARG A 56 30.57 -13.98 8.98
N ALA A 57 30.21 -14.41 10.19
CA ALA A 57 28.98 -15.19 10.45
C ALA A 57 27.72 -14.33 10.63
N GLU A 58 27.85 -12.99 10.58
CA GLU A 58 26.74 -12.08 10.84
C GLU A 58 25.87 -11.89 9.60
N ARG A 59 24.56 -12.13 9.76
CA ARG A 59 23.57 -11.86 8.73
C ARG A 59 23.26 -10.37 8.72
N ALA A 60 23.53 -9.69 7.60
CA ALA A 60 23.13 -8.30 7.42
C ALA A 60 21.60 -8.18 7.36
N GLU A 61 20.99 -7.57 8.37
CA GLU A 61 19.59 -7.11 8.32
C GLU A 61 19.58 -5.64 7.88
N ILE A 62 18.81 -5.33 6.84
CA ILE A 62 18.62 -3.97 6.35
C ILE A 62 17.14 -3.66 6.36
N ARG A 63 16.79 -2.50 6.92
CA ARG A 63 15.46 -1.93 6.84
C ARG A 63 15.42 -0.91 5.70
N VAL A 64 14.60 -1.18 4.70
CA VAL A 64 14.36 -0.25 3.61
C VAL A 64 13.21 0.67 4.02
N PRO A 65 13.33 2.00 3.85
CA PRO A 65 12.24 2.92 4.11
C PRO A 65 11.00 2.60 3.27
N THR A 66 9.84 2.68 3.91
CA THR A 66 8.52 2.58 3.27
C THR A 66 7.75 3.85 3.58
N GLU A 67 7.03 4.38 2.60
CA GLU A 67 6.23 5.60 2.73
C GLU A 67 4.75 5.30 2.43
N LEU A 68 3.83 5.81 3.24
CA LEU A 68 2.41 5.74 2.94
C LEU A 68 2.01 6.87 2.00
N VAL A 69 1.68 6.54 0.75
CA VAL A 69 1.18 7.48 -0.24
C VAL A 69 -0.34 7.47 -0.18
N ILE A 70 -0.91 8.53 0.42
CA ILE A 70 -2.35 8.70 0.62
C ILE A 70 -2.98 9.26 -0.66
N ARG A 71 -4.01 8.58 -1.15
CA ARG A 71 -4.81 8.98 -2.31
C ARG A 71 -6.31 8.88 -1.97
N SER A 72 -7.17 9.03 -2.98
CA SER A 72 -8.60 9.34 -2.84
C SER A 72 -9.48 8.25 -2.21
N TYR A 73 -9.03 6.98 -2.15
CA TYR A 73 -9.91 5.84 -1.82
C TYR A 73 -9.71 5.23 -0.42
N ALA A 74 -8.95 5.87 0.47
CA ALA A 74 -8.93 5.56 1.90
C ALA A 74 -9.71 6.63 2.68
N ALA A 75 -11.03 6.66 2.51
CA ALA A 75 -11.89 7.54 3.30
C ALA A 75 -12.21 6.88 4.67
N PRO A 76 -12.41 7.67 5.74
CA PRO A 76 -12.98 7.15 6.98
C PRO A 76 -14.32 6.48 6.68
N PRO A 77 -14.68 5.39 7.38
CA PRO A 77 -16.03 4.85 7.26
C PRO A 77 -17.03 5.96 7.58
N ASN A 78 -18.08 6.07 6.77
CA ASN A 78 -19.23 6.91 7.12
C ASN A 78 -19.65 6.52 8.54
N GLY A 79 -19.62 7.49 9.47
CA GLY A 79 -19.89 7.25 10.89
C GLY A 79 -21.18 6.44 11.10
N PRO A 80 -21.36 5.82 12.29
CA PRO A 80 -22.38 4.80 12.53
C PRO A 80 -23.69 5.23 11.90
N SER A 81 -24.20 4.43 10.97
CA SER A 81 -25.56 4.63 10.47
C SER A 81 -26.41 4.71 11.73
N THR A 82 -27.12 5.82 11.91
CA THR A 82 -28.15 5.89 12.93
C THR A 82 -29.25 4.94 12.46
N GLY A 83 -29.01 3.65 12.62
CA GLY A 83 -30.01 2.63 12.49
C GLY A 83 -31.08 3.03 13.47
N LYS A 84 -32.22 3.49 12.94
CA LYS A 84 -33.45 3.45 13.70
C LYS A 84 -33.66 1.97 14.00
N ALA A 85 -33.17 1.54 15.15
CA ALA A 85 -33.56 0.29 15.75
C ALA A 85 -35.09 0.29 15.72
N ASN A 86 -35.66 -0.61 14.93
CA ASN A 86 -37.10 -0.84 14.91
C ASN A 86 -37.53 -1.11 16.36
N GLN A 87 -38.13 -0.12 17.01
CA GLN A 87 -38.95 -0.36 18.19
C GLN A 87 -40.20 -1.10 17.69
N ARG A 88 -40.21 -2.40 17.93
CA ARG A 88 -41.40 -3.24 17.99
C ARG A 88 -41.45 -3.88 19.35
#